data_AF-A0ABD1RX23-F1
#
_entry.id   AF-A0ABD1RX23-F1
#
_cell.length_a   1.000
_cell.length_b   1.000
_cell.length_c   1.000
_cell.angle_alpha   90.00
_cell.angle_beta   90.00
_cell.angle_gamma   90.00
#
_symmetry.space_group_name_H-M   'P 1'
#
loop_
_entity.id
_entity.type
_entity.pdbx_description
1 polymer ?
#
loop_
_entity_poly.entity_id
_entity_poly.type
_entity_poly.pdbx_seq_one_letter_code
_entity_poly.pdbx_strand_id
1 'polypeptide(L)'
;MANTSHSNQSHESNSNVQDPTLLSNPSPFSMNLTQAASVKLDRDNFLLWKNIIMPIVRGHGLEEYLLGTKVCPPRFVNSESATESGTILETIHNTDYTRWI
;
A
#
# COMPACT_ATOMS: atom_id res chain seq x y z
N MET A 1 65.14 20.93 -25.07
CA MET A 1 65.32 19.53 -24.65
C MET A 1 63.95 19.02 -24.23
N ALA A 2 63.29 18.27 -25.10
CA ALA A 2 61.93 17.75 -24.89
C ALA A 2 62.04 16.27 -24.52
N ASN A 3 61.52 15.92 -23.34
CA ASN A 3 61.47 14.54 -22.85
C ASN A 3 60.13 13.91 -23.25
N THR A 4 60.22 12.76 -23.91
CA THR A 4 59.14 11.82 -24.20
C THR A 4 58.53 11.29 -22.90
N SER A 5 57.20 11.18 -22.83
CA SER A 5 56.52 10.27 -21.89
C SER A 5 55.17 9.77 -22.42
N HIS A 6 55.21 8.50 -22.82
CA HIS A 6 54.26 7.40 -22.71
C HIS A 6 52.74 7.69 -22.68
N SER A 7 52.08 7.15 -23.70
CA SER A 7 50.64 6.91 -23.81
C SER A 7 50.18 5.92 -22.73
N ASN A 8 49.25 6.33 -21.87
CA ASN A 8 48.53 5.44 -20.97
C ASN A 8 47.14 5.15 -21.55
N GLN A 9 46.98 3.91 -22.00
CA GLN A 9 45.73 3.32 -22.43
C GLN A 9 44.88 2.99 -21.20
N SER A 10 43.82 3.77 -20.97
CA SER A 10 42.82 3.49 -19.94
C SER A 10 41.88 2.38 -20.41
N HIS A 11 41.96 1.21 -19.78
CA HIS A 11 40.93 0.18 -19.84
C HIS A 11 39.67 0.68 -19.13
N GLU A 12 38.64 1.07 -19.88
CA GLU A 12 37.29 1.27 -19.36
C GLU A 12 36.70 -0.09 -18.97
N SER A 13 36.70 -0.39 -17.68
CA SER A 13 35.90 -1.48 -17.14
C SER A 13 34.44 -1.02 -17.11
N ASN A 14 33.66 -1.51 -18.06
CA ASN A 14 32.24 -1.24 -18.18
C ASN A 14 31.50 -2.00 -17.06
N SER A 15 31.39 -1.38 -15.88
CA SER A 15 30.57 -1.90 -14.79
C SER A 15 29.10 -1.65 -15.15
N ASN A 16 28.47 -2.69 -15.69
CA ASN A 16 27.02 -2.80 -15.78
C ASN A 16 26.45 -2.77 -14.34
N VAL A 17 26.14 -1.57 -13.84
CA VAL A 17 25.43 -1.38 -12.58
C VAL A 17 24.00 -1.87 -12.84
N GLN A 18 23.76 -3.14 -12.52
CA GLN A 18 22.41 -3.65 -12.34
C GLN A 18 21.82 -2.89 -11.15
N ASP A 19 20.89 -1.99 -11.45
CA ASP A 19 20.05 -1.30 -10.48
C ASP A 19 19.30 -2.34 -9.60
N PRO A 20 19.53 -2.41 -8.28
CA PRO A 20 18.85 -3.36 -7.41
C PRO A 20 17.39 -3.00 -7.10
N THR A 21 16.83 -1.93 -7.67
CA THR A 21 15.57 -1.34 -7.18
C THR A 21 14.27 -1.88 -7.78
N LEU A 22 14.28 -3.04 -8.47
CA LEU A 22 13.03 -3.77 -8.73
C LEU A 22 12.57 -4.52 -7.46
N LEU A 23 12.40 -3.79 -6.35
CA LEU A 23 11.64 -4.28 -5.20
C LEU A 23 10.18 -4.32 -5.65
N SER A 24 9.74 -5.47 -6.17
CA SER A 24 8.31 -5.70 -6.38
C SER A 24 7.63 -5.49 -5.04
N ASN A 25 6.81 -4.46 -4.92
CA ASN A 25 6.01 -4.23 -3.72
C ASN A 25 5.24 -5.54 -3.44
N PRO A 26 5.57 -6.30 -2.39
CA PRO A 26 4.90 -7.56 -2.16
C PRO A 26 3.45 -7.19 -1.88
N SER A 27 2.53 -7.66 -2.74
CA SER A 27 1.11 -7.45 -2.51
C SER A 27 0.83 -7.91 -1.07
N PRO A 28 0.15 -7.10 -0.25
CA PRO A 28 -0.09 -7.42 1.16
C PRO A 28 -0.80 -8.77 1.32
N PHE A 29 -1.43 -9.28 0.26
CA PHE A 29 -2.15 -10.55 0.23
C PHE A 29 -1.40 -11.72 -0.45
N SER A 30 -0.22 -11.47 -1.01
CA SER A 30 0.46 -12.39 -1.96
C SER A 30 0.72 -13.81 -1.43
N MET A 31 1.04 -13.98 -0.15
CA MET A 31 1.29 -15.31 0.43
C MET A 31 0.13 -15.86 1.26
N ASN A 32 -0.46 -15.04 2.14
CA ASN A 32 -1.48 -15.53 3.08
C ASN A 32 -2.83 -15.79 2.40
N LEU A 33 -3.27 -14.91 1.50
CA LEU A 33 -4.59 -15.03 0.89
C LEU A 33 -4.62 -16.14 -0.15
N THR A 34 -3.54 -16.33 -0.91
CA THR A 34 -3.46 -17.35 -1.97
C THR A 34 -3.57 -18.77 -1.42
N GLN A 35 -2.94 -19.05 -0.26
CA GLN A 35 -3.11 -20.34 0.43
C GLN A 35 -4.52 -20.50 1.01
N ALA A 36 -5.06 -19.47 1.65
CA ALA A 36 -6.42 -19.47 2.19
C ALA A 36 -7.50 -19.58 1.10
N ALA A 37 -7.26 -19.05 -0.09
CA ALA A 37 -8.15 -19.10 -1.25
C ALA A 37 -8.32 -20.51 -1.83
N SER A 38 -7.57 -21.52 -1.33
CA SER A 38 -7.78 -22.93 -1.71
C SER A 38 -9.15 -23.45 -1.25
N VAL A 39 -9.73 -22.87 -0.19
CA VAL A 39 -11.08 -23.20 0.29
C VAL A 39 -12.05 -22.11 -0.15
N LYS A 40 -12.86 -22.41 -1.17
CA LYS A 40 -13.92 -21.52 -1.66
C LYS A 40 -15.07 -21.48 -0.66
N LEU A 41 -15.63 -20.29 -0.40
CA LEU A 41 -16.84 -20.14 0.41
C LEU A 41 -18.03 -20.86 -0.22
N ASP A 42 -18.67 -21.71 0.56
CA ASP A 42 -19.88 -22.47 0.26
C ASP A 42 -20.84 -22.44 1.46
N ARG A 43 -22.10 -22.80 1.24
CA ARG A 43 -23.16 -22.86 2.25
C ARG A 43 -22.83 -23.84 3.38
N ASP A 44 -22.16 -24.94 3.04
CA ASP A 44 -21.86 -26.02 3.98
C ASP A 44 -20.51 -25.83 4.70
N ASN A 45 -19.70 -24.85 4.30
CA ASN A 45 -18.32 -24.69 4.80
C ASN A 45 -18.03 -23.33 5.42
N PHE A 46 -19.05 -22.49 5.65
CA PHE A 46 -18.88 -21.13 6.19
C PHE A 46 -17.98 -21.08 7.43
N LEU A 47 -18.13 -22.02 8.37
CA LEU A 47 -17.34 -22.04 9.60
C LEU A 47 -15.85 -22.31 9.32
N LEU A 48 -15.55 -23.26 8.43
CA LEU A 48 -14.18 -23.57 8.02
C LEU A 48 -13.57 -22.37 7.28
N TRP A 49 -14.29 -21.85 6.29
CA TRP A 49 -13.88 -20.67 5.54
C TRP A 49 -13.59 -19.47 6.45
N LYS A 50 -14.49 -19.21 7.41
CA LYS A 50 -14.32 -18.14 8.39
C LYS A 50 -13.06 -18.34 9.23
N ASN A 51 -12.82 -19.55 9.74
CA ASN A 51 -11.63 -19.81 10.55
C ASN A 51 -10.31 -19.63 9.77
N ILE A 52 -10.31 -19.88 8.47
CA ILE A 52 -9.15 -19.68 7.59
C ILE A 52 -8.95 -18.18 7.27
N ILE A 53 -10.03 -17.46 6.98
CA ILE A 53 -9.97 -16.07 6.50
C ILE A 53 -9.82 -15.07 7.64
N MET A 54 -10.44 -15.30 8.81
CA MET A 54 -10.43 -14.34 9.92
C MET A 54 -9.03 -13.97 10.45
N PRO A 55 -8.06 -14.89 10.60
CA PRO A 55 -6.70 -14.54 10.99
C PRO A 55 -6.02 -13.57 10.01
N ILE A 56 -6.24 -13.76 8.71
CA ILE A 56 -5.71 -12.91 7.65
C ILE A 56 -6.36 -11.52 7.71
N VAL A 57 -7.68 -11.49 7.79
CA VAL A 57 -8.47 -10.27 7.93
C VAL A 57 -8.04 -9.45 9.15
N ARG A 58 -7.80 -10.11 10.28
CA ARG A 58 -7.27 -9.48 11.50
C ARG A 58 -5.85 -8.96 11.32
N GLY A 59 -4.97 -9.77 10.74
CA GLY A 59 -3.59 -9.38 10.47
C GLY A 59 -3.47 -8.13 9.59
N HIS A 60 -4.47 -7.86 8.75
CA HIS A 60 -4.54 -6.67 7.90
C HIS A 60 -5.46 -5.56 8.44
N GLY A 61 -6.04 -5.71 9.63
CA GLY A 61 -6.94 -4.69 10.21
C GLY A 61 -8.25 -4.51 9.42
N LEU A 62 -8.71 -5.55 8.71
CA LEU A 62 -9.89 -5.51 7.85
C LEU A 62 -11.15 -6.05 8.53
N GLU A 63 -11.06 -6.56 9.76
CA GLU A 63 -12.17 -7.22 10.47
C GLU A 63 -13.38 -6.30 10.61
N GLU A 64 -13.15 -5.02 10.92
CA GLU A 64 -14.23 -4.07 11.12
C GLU A 64 -14.97 -3.72 9.82
N TYR A 65 -14.27 -3.78 8.69
CA TYR A 65 -14.85 -3.58 7.37
C TYR A 65 -15.67 -4.81 6.96
N LEU A 66 -15.15 -6.02 7.21
CA LEU A 66 -15.82 -7.27 6.85
C LEU A 66 -17.08 -7.54 7.68
N LEU A 67 -17.04 -7.24 8.99
CA LEU A 67 -18.18 -7.42 9.89
C LEU A 67 -19.18 -6.26 9.83
N GLY A 68 -18.87 -5.20 9.07
CA GLY A 68 -19.73 -4.01 8.98
C GLY A 68 -19.80 -3.21 10.28
N THR A 69 -18.88 -3.44 11.23
CA THR A 69 -18.81 -2.64 12.46
C THR A 69 -18.21 -1.26 12.20
N LYS A 70 -17.43 -1.11 11.13
CA LYS A 70 -16.95 0.20 10.65
C LYS A 70 -17.98 0.86 9.73
N VAL A 71 -18.65 1.88 10.25
CA VAL A 71 -19.63 2.67 9.52
C VAL A 71 -18.97 3.44 8.39
N CYS A 72 -19.63 3.52 7.22
CA CYS A 72 -19.21 4.35 6.10
C CYS A 72 -19.19 5.83 6.52
N PRO A 73 -18.02 6.50 6.52
CA PRO A 73 -17.94 7.90 6.89
C PRO A 73 -18.56 8.79 5.80
N PRO A 74 -18.98 10.02 6.12
CA PRO A 74 -19.48 10.96 5.11
C PRO A 74 -18.42 11.27 4.04
N ARG A 75 -18.83 11.35 2.77
CA ARG A 75 -17.93 11.68 1.65
C ARG A 75 -17.34 13.09 1.74
N PHE A 76 -18.13 14.03 2.25
CA PHE A 76 -17.71 15.43 2.42
C PHE A 76 -17.95 15.85 3.87
N VAL A 77 -17.05 16.67 4.41
CA VAL A 77 -17.14 17.23 5.76
C VAL A 77 -16.85 18.73 5.71
N ASN A 78 -17.40 19.49 6.64
CA ASN A 78 -17.12 20.93 6.73
C ASN A 78 -15.86 21.15 7.56
N SER A 79 -14.90 21.88 7.00
CA SER A 79 -13.70 22.33 7.67
C SER A 79 -13.85 23.80 8.06
N GLU A 80 -13.67 24.09 9.34
CA GLU A 80 -13.56 25.46 9.83
C GLU A 80 -12.09 25.83 9.93
N SER A 81 -11.66 26.81 9.13
CA SER A 81 -10.35 27.44 9.28
C SER A 81 -10.52 28.87 9.78
N ALA A 82 -9.87 29.16 10.91
CA ALA A 82 -9.82 30.51 11.44
C ALA A 82 -8.77 31.31 10.66
N THR A 83 -9.21 32.37 9.98
CA THR A 83 -8.32 33.33 9.31
C THR A 83 -8.39 34.66 10.05
N GLU A 84 -7.38 35.51 9.92
CA GLU A 84 -7.33 36.83 10.57
C GLU A 84 -8.55 37.73 10.22
N SER A 85 -9.28 37.42 9.14
CA SER A 85 -10.49 38.13 8.69
C SER A 85 -11.81 37.42 9.04
N GLY A 86 -11.80 36.31 9.79
CA GLY A 86 -12.99 35.56 10.20
C GLY A 86 -12.89 34.04 9.98
N THR A 87 -13.95 33.31 10.33
CA THR A 87 -14.06 31.85 10.14
C THR A 87 -14.53 31.53 8.73
N ILE A 88 -13.78 30.69 8.00
CA ILE A 88 -14.18 30.16 6.70
C ILE A 88 -14.75 28.76 6.89
N LEU A 89 -15.96 28.51 6.36
CA LEU A 89 -16.57 27.19 6.27
C LEU A 89 -16.35 26.65 4.86
N GLU A 90 -15.50 25.62 4.73
CA GLU A 90 -15.24 24.95 3.45
C GLU A 90 -15.74 23.52 3.49
N THR A 91 -16.48 23.10 2.47
CA THR A 91 -16.81 21.67 2.27
C THR A 91 -15.61 20.96 1.64
N ILE A 92 -14.94 20.12 2.42
CA ILE A 92 -13.76 19.36 2.00
C ILE A 92 -14.10 17.88 1.80
N HIS A 93 -13.31 17.20 0.96
CA HIS A 93 -13.41 15.75 0.79
C HIS A 93 -12.87 15.02 2.04
N ASN A 94 -13.63 14.04 2.54
CA ASN A 94 -13.20 13.26 3.69
C ASN A 94 -12.18 12.19 3.28
N THR A 95 -10.99 12.26 3.84
CA THR A 95 -9.94 11.26 3.60
C THR A 95 -10.27 9.89 4.20
N ASP A 96 -11.05 9.85 5.28
CA ASP A 96 -11.54 8.59 5.88
C ASP A 96 -12.51 7.87 4.93
N TYR A 97 -13.28 8.62 4.13
CA TYR A 97 -14.12 8.04 3.08
C TYR A 97 -13.28 7.40 1.97
N THR A 98 -12.17 8.04 1.55
CA THR A 98 -11.24 7.45 0.59
C THR A 98 -10.61 6.16 1.10
N ARG A 99 -10.31 6.08 2.41
CA ARG A 99 -9.75 4.88 3.03
C ARG A 99 -10.77 3.76 3.20
N TRP A 100 -12.06 4.09 3.22
CA TRP A 100 -13.14 3.13 3.41
C TRP A 100 -13.55 2.39 2.13
N ILE A 101 -13.46 3.05 0.97
CA ILE A 101 -13.75 2.46 -0.35
C ILE A 101 -12.59 1.62 -0.89
#